data_AF-A0A1F5FYD7-F1
#
_entry.id   AF-A0A1F5FYD7-F1
#
_cell.length_a   1.000
_cell.length_b   1.000
_cell.length_c   1.000
_cell.angle_alpha   90.00
_cell.angle_beta   90.00
_cell.angle_gamma   90.00
#
_symmetry.space_group_name_H-M   'P 1'
#
loop_
_entity.id
_entity.type
_entity.pdbx_description
1 polymer ?
#
loop_
_entity_poly.entity_id
_entity_poly.type
_entity_poly.pdbx_seq_one_letter_code
_entity_poly.pdbx_strand_id
1 'polypeptide(L)'
;MADEAQSTNEGFSIPEEARPEAIAFKESVAKADGTLITLRKETPDGRTLYITTRNIKNPTKVKNPDANPSFYGWRDSDEPMDQFTNALLIDTYVGDGEKIVPLGHMDWWIHDDYANGGGNMHEAGIPKSEHEQLSRQRWKDAIGFKVEYGHHQRGLGSLMLATSAVTLQALGVRNFYPGGLLEPAKRTYSRFGIQDKNFPHTKNPWDRHLPIERLSQHPQINKTIGEFV
;
A
#
# COMPACT_ATOMS: atom_id res chain seq x y z
N MET A 1 -16.18 -49.29 -2.11
CA MET A 1 -16.77 -48.38 -1.10
C MET A 1 -15.60 -47.87 -0.30
N ALA A 2 -15.27 -46.59 -0.46
CA ALA A 2 -14.08 -46.00 0.14
C ALA A 2 -14.49 -45.28 1.43
N ASP A 3 -13.70 -45.51 2.47
CA ASP A 3 -13.81 -44.93 3.81
C ASP A 3 -13.92 -43.40 3.78
N GLU A 4 -14.96 -42.90 4.44
CA GLU A 4 -15.06 -41.50 4.88
C GLU A 4 -14.13 -41.31 6.07
N ALA A 5 -12.91 -40.83 5.82
CA ALA A 5 -12.08 -40.24 6.86
C ALA A 5 -12.57 -38.82 7.14
N GLN A 6 -13.37 -38.69 8.20
CA GLN A 6 -13.52 -37.44 8.94
C GLN A 6 -12.13 -36.89 9.30
N SER A 7 -11.81 -35.70 8.78
CA SER A 7 -10.80 -34.82 9.37
C SER A 7 -11.52 -33.56 9.81
N THR A 8 -11.66 -33.47 11.12
CA THR A 8 -12.21 -32.38 11.91
C THR A 8 -11.44 -31.08 11.64
N ASN A 9 -12.05 -30.12 10.95
CA ASN A 9 -11.71 -28.71 11.15
C ASN A 9 -12.43 -28.20 12.41
N GLU A 10 -12.13 -28.83 13.54
CA GLU A 10 -12.30 -28.20 14.85
C GLU A 10 -11.19 -27.16 14.99
N GLY A 11 -11.60 -25.90 15.11
CA GLY A 11 -10.71 -24.74 15.13
C GLY A 11 -11.33 -23.46 14.56
N PHE A 12 -12.66 -23.35 14.48
CA PHE A 12 -13.34 -22.08 14.22
C PHE A 12 -13.63 -21.36 15.53
N SER A 13 -12.72 -20.49 15.92
CA SER A 13 -12.90 -19.45 16.95
C SER A 13 -11.77 -18.44 16.75
N ILE A 14 -12.01 -17.23 16.26
CA ILE A 14 -12.77 -16.13 16.88
C ILE A 14 -13.53 -15.36 15.77
N PRO A 15 -14.75 -14.85 15.97
CA PRO A 15 -15.29 -13.79 15.13
C PRO A 15 -14.31 -12.62 15.15
N GLU A 16 -13.79 -12.25 13.99
CA GLU A 16 -12.76 -11.25 13.77
C GLU A 16 -13.27 -9.81 14.01
N GLU A 17 -13.97 -9.59 15.13
CA GLU A 17 -14.14 -8.27 15.73
C GLU A 17 -12.74 -7.73 15.95
N ALA A 18 -12.39 -6.69 15.20
CA ALA A 18 -11.05 -6.16 15.10
C ALA A 18 -10.42 -6.01 16.49
N ARG A 19 -9.31 -6.74 16.74
CA ARG A 19 -8.54 -6.61 17.99
C ARG A 19 -8.37 -5.11 18.29
N PRO A 20 -8.52 -4.64 19.53
CA PRO A 20 -8.40 -3.22 19.86
C PRO A 20 -7.14 -2.57 19.26
N GLU A 21 -6.07 -3.36 19.14
CA GLU A 21 -4.79 -2.99 18.53
C GLU A 21 -4.89 -2.78 17.01
N ALA A 22 -5.64 -3.62 16.29
CA ALA A 22 -5.91 -3.43 14.86
C ALA A 22 -6.79 -2.20 14.61
N ILE A 23 -7.76 -1.93 15.48
CA ILE A 23 -8.57 -0.69 15.43
C ILE A 23 -7.68 0.52 15.66
N ALA A 24 -6.90 0.52 16.75
CA ALA A 24 -5.98 1.59 17.09
C ALA A 24 -4.93 1.82 15.99
N PHE A 25 -4.44 0.75 15.36
CA PHE A 25 -3.53 0.85 14.23
C PHE A 25 -4.17 1.54 13.03
N LYS A 26 -5.41 1.16 12.64
CA LYS A 26 -6.15 1.80 11.54
C LYS A 26 -6.31 3.30 11.76
N GLU A 27 -6.64 3.71 12.99
CA GLU A 27 -6.75 5.12 13.34
C GLU A 27 -5.40 5.84 13.31
N SER A 28 -4.34 5.14 13.75
CA SER A 28 -2.97 5.68 13.78
C SER A 28 -2.44 5.90 12.37
N VAL A 29 -2.54 4.91 11.48
CA VAL A 29 -2.09 5.04 10.08
C VAL A 29 -2.92 6.06 9.29
N ALA A 30 -4.21 6.25 9.59
CA ALA A 30 -4.97 7.31 8.92
C ALA A 30 -4.46 8.73 9.28
N LYS A 31 -3.70 8.87 10.38
CA LYS A 31 -3.24 10.15 10.94
C LYS A 31 -1.71 10.32 10.95
N ALA A 32 -0.94 9.29 10.63
CA ALA A 32 0.51 9.26 10.91
C ALA A 32 1.32 10.31 10.13
N ASP A 33 0.83 10.78 8.97
CA ASP A 33 1.46 11.76 8.08
C ASP A 33 3.00 11.82 8.14
N GLY A 34 3.67 10.75 7.68
CA GLY A 34 5.13 10.64 7.64
C GLY A 34 5.79 10.14 8.93
N THR A 35 5.03 10.00 10.03
CA THR A 35 5.53 9.42 11.28
C THR A 35 5.74 7.90 11.14
N LEU A 36 6.83 7.38 11.68
CA LEU A 36 7.10 5.94 11.74
C LEU A 36 6.22 5.29 12.82
N ILE A 37 5.48 4.27 12.42
CA ILE A 37 4.74 3.39 13.34
C ILE A 37 5.54 2.09 13.46
N THR A 38 5.96 1.78 14.68
CA THR A 38 6.65 0.53 15.00
C THR A 38 5.69 -0.65 14.89
N LEU A 39 6.12 -1.72 14.22
CA LEU A 39 5.39 -2.97 14.11
C LEU A 39 5.88 -3.95 15.19
N ARG A 40 4.98 -4.77 15.72
CA ARG A 40 5.33 -5.86 16.64
C ARG A 40 6.06 -7.00 15.95
N LYS A 41 5.80 -7.20 14.66
CA LYS A 41 6.50 -8.20 13.86
C LYS A 41 7.91 -7.71 13.56
N GLU A 42 8.88 -8.60 13.77
CA GLU A 42 10.28 -8.35 13.48
C GLU A 42 10.71 -9.10 12.20
N THR A 43 11.88 -8.74 11.69
CA THR A 43 12.58 -9.59 10.73
C THR A 43 13.07 -10.89 11.40
N PRO A 44 13.39 -11.96 10.64
CA PRO A 44 13.90 -13.20 11.21
C PRO A 44 15.20 -13.06 12.04
N ASP A 45 15.97 -12.00 11.76
CA ASP A 45 17.18 -11.61 12.48
C ASP A 45 16.92 -10.60 13.62
N GLY A 46 15.67 -10.42 14.04
CA GLY A 46 15.29 -9.62 15.22
C GLY A 46 15.31 -8.11 15.02
N ARG A 47 15.29 -7.63 13.76
CA ARG A 47 15.24 -6.19 13.48
C ARG A 47 13.81 -5.69 13.49
N THR A 48 13.63 -4.51 14.09
CA THR A 48 12.35 -3.82 14.17
C THR A 48 11.86 -3.41 12.78
N LEU A 49 10.59 -3.65 12.50
CA LEU A 49 9.93 -3.18 11.29
C LEU A 49 9.10 -1.93 11.58
N TYR A 50 8.98 -1.06 10.58
CA TYR A 50 8.17 0.15 10.66
C TYR A 50 7.30 0.29 9.42
N ILE A 51 6.21 1.04 9.56
CA ILE A 51 5.39 1.51 8.45
C ILE A 51 5.11 3.00 8.62
N THR A 52 4.96 3.70 7.50
CA THR A 52 4.44 5.06 7.50
C THR A 52 3.39 5.23 6.41
N THR A 53 2.55 6.23 6.61
CA THR A 53 1.60 6.73 5.62
C THR A 53 1.78 8.22 5.53
N ARG A 54 1.78 8.78 4.33
CA ARG A 54 1.88 10.22 4.12
C ARG A 54 0.82 10.68 3.13
N ASN A 55 -0.02 11.63 3.56
CA ASN A 55 -1.07 12.20 2.71
C ASN A 55 -0.70 13.63 2.31
N ILE A 56 -0.26 13.82 1.08
CA ILE A 56 0.15 15.11 0.53
C ILE A 56 -1.07 15.74 -0.15
N LYS A 57 -1.62 16.77 0.47
CA LYS A 57 -2.70 17.58 -0.13
C LYS A 57 -2.15 18.52 -1.19
N ASN A 58 -2.90 18.72 -2.27
CA ASN A 58 -2.53 19.57 -3.41
C ASN A 58 -1.09 19.29 -3.87
N PRO A 59 -0.79 18.03 -4.26
CA PRO A 59 0.56 17.62 -4.56
C PRO A 59 1.13 18.48 -5.69
N THR A 60 2.33 19.00 -5.46
CA THR A 60 3.07 19.74 -6.50
C THR A 60 4.12 18.80 -7.08
N LYS A 61 4.23 18.77 -8.41
CA LYS A 61 5.29 18.01 -9.06
C LYS A 61 6.60 18.75 -8.83
N VAL A 62 7.40 18.30 -7.87
CA VAL A 62 8.76 18.80 -7.71
C VAL A 62 9.57 18.23 -8.86
N LYS A 63 9.84 19.04 -9.89
CA LYS A 63 10.65 18.63 -11.05
C LYS A 63 11.97 18.03 -10.56
N ASN A 64 12.14 16.74 -10.77
CA ASN A 64 13.40 16.05 -10.57
C ASN A 64 14.06 15.84 -11.94
N PRO A 65 15.16 16.56 -12.24
CA PRO A 65 15.83 16.45 -13.54
C PRO A 65 16.44 15.07 -13.79
N ASP A 66 16.65 14.26 -12.74
CA ASP A 66 17.31 12.96 -12.82
C ASP A 66 16.34 11.76 -12.82
N ALA A 67 15.02 12.02 -12.82
CA ALA A 67 14.02 10.97 -12.72
C ALA A 67 13.79 10.26 -14.06
N ASN A 68 13.94 8.94 -14.08
CA ASN A 68 13.76 8.12 -15.27
C ASN A 68 12.28 8.10 -15.73
N PRO A 69 12.00 8.25 -17.05
CA PRO A 69 10.96 7.63 -17.86
C PRO A 69 9.77 6.80 -17.37
N SER A 70 9.28 6.76 -16.13
CA SER A 70 8.43 5.61 -15.75
C SER A 70 7.01 5.60 -16.34
N PHE A 71 6.88 4.84 -17.44
CA PHE A 71 5.83 3.92 -17.95
C PHE A 71 4.31 4.13 -17.78
N TYR A 72 3.80 5.19 -17.16
CA TYR A 72 2.38 5.57 -17.30
C TYR A 72 2.26 6.94 -17.93
N GLY A 73 1.41 7.02 -18.96
CA GLY A 73 1.24 8.13 -19.92
C GLY A 73 0.76 9.48 -19.37
N TRP A 74 1.15 9.83 -18.15
CA TRP A 74 0.94 11.13 -17.52
C TRP A 74 2.19 12.01 -17.57
N ARG A 75 3.31 11.49 -18.09
CA ARG A 75 4.57 12.24 -18.14
C ARG A 75 4.58 13.34 -19.21
N ASP A 76 3.78 13.18 -20.26
CA ASP A 76 3.78 14.05 -21.44
C ASP A 76 2.37 14.57 -21.81
N SER A 77 1.40 14.52 -20.89
CA SER A 77 0.18 15.30 -21.08
C SER A 77 0.45 16.73 -20.63
N ASP A 78 0.21 17.71 -21.50
CA ASP A 78 0.07 19.13 -21.14
C ASP A 78 -1.10 19.37 -20.16
N GLU A 79 -1.80 18.30 -19.76
CA GLU A 79 -2.84 18.32 -18.76
C GLU A 79 -2.24 18.59 -17.37
N PRO A 80 -2.73 19.61 -16.68
CA PRO A 80 -2.14 20.02 -15.45
C PRO A 80 -2.49 19.04 -14.31
N MET A 81 -1.56 18.85 -13.37
CA MET A 81 -1.72 17.98 -12.18
C MET A 81 -2.84 18.44 -11.23
N ASP A 82 -3.47 19.57 -11.54
CA ASP A 82 -4.53 20.29 -10.81
C ASP A 82 -5.75 19.44 -10.49
N GLN A 83 -5.94 18.33 -11.20
CA GLN A 83 -7.01 17.39 -10.91
C GLN A 83 -6.75 16.57 -9.63
N PHE A 84 -5.50 16.30 -9.22
CA PHE A 84 -5.28 15.46 -8.04
C PHE A 84 -5.42 16.29 -6.76
N THR A 85 -6.36 15.88 -5.91
CA THR A 85 -6.57 16.52 -4.61
C THR A 85 -5.48 16.08 -3.62
N ASN A 86 -5.08 14.81 -3.66
CA ASN A 86 -4.09 14.24 -2.75
C ASN A 86 -3.12 13.26 -3.46
N ALA A 87 -1.95 13.04 -2.84
CA ALA A 87 -1.10 11.87 -3.06
C ALA A 87 -0.90 11.12 -1.74
N LEU A 88 -1.16 9.82 -1.73
CA LEU A 88 -0.94 8.95 -0.57
C LEU A 88 0.29 8.07 -0.82
N LEU A 89 1.27 8.17 0.07
CA LEU A 89 2.48 7.33 0.07
C LEU A 89 2.41 6.38 1.26
N ILE A 90 2.76 5.11 1.04
CA ILE A 90 2.84 4.10 2.10
C ILE A 90 4.18 3.40 1.96
N ASP A 91 5.03 3.53 2.97
CA ASP A 91 6.36 2.95 2.98
C ASP A 91 6.53 2.03 4.18
N THR A 92 7.28 0.95 3.98
CA THR A 92 7.75 0.06 5.07
C THR A 92 9.25 0.17 5.22
N TYR A 93 9.74 -0.01 6.44
CA TYR A 93 11.15 0.11 6.77
C TYR A 93 11.61 -1.00 7.72
N VAL A 94 12.92 -1.15 7.82
CA VAL A 94 13.59 -1.91 8.87
C VAL A 94 14.60 -1.03 9.60
N GLY A 95 14.68 -1.20 10.92
CA GLY A 95 15.76 -0.64 11.73
C GLY A 95 17.00 -1.51 11.64
N ASP A 96 18.12 -0.95 11.21
CA ASP A 96 19.42 -1.60 11.11
C ASP A 96 20.42 -0.84 11.99
N GLY A 97 20.44 -1.16 13.29
CA GLY A 97 21.13 -0.39 14.31
C GLY A 97 20.53 1.01 14.44
N GLU A 98 21.34 2.04 14.19
CA GLU A 98 20.93 3.45 14.22
C GLU A 98 20.27 3.93 12.91
N LYS A 99 20.19 3.07 11.88
CA LYS A 99 19.70 3.45 10.54
C LYS A 99 18.32 2.90 10.27
N ILE A 100 17.52 3.67 9.53
CA ILE A 100 16.24 3.22 8.98
C ILE A 100 16.42 2.96 7.48
N VAL A 101 16.04 1.76 7.02
CA VAL A 101 16.21 1.34 5.62
C VAL A 101 14.84 1.07 4.98
N PRO A 102 14.49 1.74 3.86
CA PRO A 102 13.24 1.46 3.15
C PRO A 102 13.21 0.04 2.56
N LEU A 103 12.10 -0.67 2.79
CA LEU A 103 11.88 -2.06 2.37
C LEU A 103 10.77 -2.24 1.34
N GLY A 104 9.81 -1.34 1.27
CA GLY A 104 8.76 -1.38 0.26
C GLY A 104 7.98 -0.09 0.21
N HIS A 105 7.34 0.16 -0.92
CA HIS A 105 6.45 1.30 -1.10
C HIS A 105 5.20 0.91 -1.87
N MET A 106 4.15 1.72 -1.67
CA MET A 106 2.89 1.66 -2.35
C MET A 106 2.26 3.05 -2.44
N ASP A 107 2.09 3.57 -3.66
CA ASP A 107 1.69 4.95 -3.88
C ASP A 107 0.34 5.08 -4.61
N TRP A 108 -0.41 6.14 -4.28
CA TRP A 108 -1.73 6.42 -4.85
C TRP A 108 -1.91 7.91 -5.18
N TRP A 109 -2.35 8.19 -6.41
CA TRP A 109 -2.89 9.49 -6.78
C TRP A 109 -4.38 9.51 -6.46
N ILE A 110 -4.88 10.58 -5.87
CA ILE A 110 -6.28 10.68 -5.45
C ILE A 110 -6.92 11.90 -6.11
N HIS A 111 -8.10 11.70 -6.71
CA HIS A 111 -8.97 12.73 -7.25
C HIS A 111 -10.39 12.44 -6.75
N ASP A 112 -10.97 13.39 -6.02
CA ASP A 112 -12.28 13.26 -5.36
C ASP A 112 -12.42 11.95 -4.57
N ASP A 113 -13.30 11.04 -5.00
CA ASP A 113 -13.57 9.76 -4.36
C ASP A 113 -12.84 8.57 -5.03
N TYR A 114 -11.81 8.86 -5.84
CA TYR A 114 -11.09 7.87 -6.63
C TYR A 114 -9.58 7.83 -6.34
N ALA A 115 -9.00 6.63 -6.26
CA ALA A 115 -7.56 6.42 -6.12
C ALA A 115 -6.95 5.61 -7.28
N ASN A 116 -5.81 6.04 -7.80
CA ASN A 116 -5.08 5.41 -8.90
C ASN A 116 -3.65 5.04 -8.48
N GLY A 117 -3.34 3.75 -8.46
CA GLY A 117 -1.99 3.23 -8.31
C GLY A 117 -1.33 3.11 -9.69
N GLY A 118 -0.04 3.43 -9.81
CA GLY A 118 0.65 3.24 -11.09
C GLY A 118 1.86 4.13 -11.35
N GLY A 119 2.13 5.15 -10.55
CA GLY A 119 3.35 5.95 -10.64
C GLY A 119 4.25 5.76 -9.41
N ASN A 120 5.52 6.15 -9.53
CA ASN A 120 6.27 6.60 -8.35
C ASN A 120 5.80 8.01 -8.00
N MET A 121 5.34 8.20 -6.77
CA MET A 121 4.80 9.47 -6.31
C MET A 121 5.60 10.09 -5.18
N HIS A 122 6.78 9.54 -4.85
CA HIS A 122 7.70 10.16 -3.88
C HIS A 122 8.24 11.52 -4.35
N GLU A 123 7.90 11.97 -5.57
CA GLU A 123 8.16 13.34 -6.07
C GLU A 123 7.00 14.33 -5.82
N ALA A 124 5.85 13.86 -5.32
CA ALA A 124 4.63 14.65 -5.13
C ALA A 124 4.73 15.71 -4.02
N GLY A 125 5.83 15.73 -3.26
CA GLY A 125 6.05 16.73 -2.21
C GLY A 125 7.47 16.71 -1.64
N ILE A 126 7.72 17.66 -0.72
CA ILE A 126 9.01 17.82 -0.04
C ILE A 126 9.08 16.84 1.14
N PRO A 127 10.09 15.96 1.25
CA PRO A 127 10.31 15.11 2.42
C PRO A 127 10.35 15.92 3.73
N LYS A 128 9.66 15.45 4.77
CA LYS A 128 9.62 16.10 6.10
C LYS A 128 10.63 15.52 7.09
N SER A 129 11.26 14.40 6.73
CA SER A 129 12.10 13.59 7.60
C SER A 129 13.19 12.85 6.81
N GLU A 130 14.19 12.31 7.52
CA GLU A 130 15.29 11.57 6.91
C GLU A 130 14.81 10.28 6.22
N HIS A 131 13.94 9.49 6.85
CA HIS A 131 13.43 8.25 6.26
C HIS A 131 12.56 8.50 5.03
N GLU A 132 11.82 9.61 4.97
CA GLU A 132 11.10 10.03 3.76
C GLU A 132 12.07 10.40 2.64
N GLN A 133 13.16 11.11 2.96
CA GLN A 133 14.20 11.44 1.99
C GLN A 133 14.87 10.16 1.45
N LEU A 134 15.14 9.18 2.31
CA LEU A 134 15.67 7.87 1.93
C LEU A 134 14.69 7.10 1.03
N SER A 135 13.40 7.13 1.35
CA SER A 135 12.37 6.47 0.53
C SER A 135 12.31 7.09 -0.87
N ARG A 136 12.30 8.42 -0.94
CA ARG A 136 12.35 9.15 -2.21
C ARG A 136 13.57 8.77 -3.05
N GLN A 137 14.75 8.68 -2.44
CA GLN A 137 15.96 8.27 -3.14
C GLN A 137 15.92 6.81 -3.59
N ARG A 138 15.41 5.91 -2.72
CA ARG A 138 15.34 4.47 -2.98
C ARG A 138 14.35 4.13 -4.09
N TRP A 139 13.20 4.79 -4.10
CA TRP A 139 12.09 4.48 -4.98
C TRP A 139 12.02 5.36 -6.23
N LYS A 140 12.99 6.27 -6.44
CA LYS A 140 13.03 7.20 -7.59
C LYS A 140 12.71 6.54 -8.95
N ASP A 141 13.17 5.30 -9.16
CA ASP A 141 12.97 4.53 -10.40
C ASP A 141 12.00 3.34 -10.22
N ALA A 142 11.40 3.19 -9.03
CA ALA A 142 10.39 2.18 -8.79
C ALA A 142 9.05 2.60 -9.39
N ILE A 143 8.08 1.67 -9.46
CA ILE A 143 6.75 1.97 -9.99
C ILE A 143 5.73 1.38 -9.03
N GLY A 144 4.81 2.22 -8.57
CA GLY A 144 3.56 1.83 -7.90
C GLY A 144 3.78 1.06 -6.60
N PHE A 145 3.87 -0.27 -6.70
CA PHE A 145 3.95 -1.19 -5.58
C PHE A 145 5.17 -2.09 -5.69
N LYS A 146 6.10 -1.96 -4.74
CA LYS A 146 7.34 -2.74 -4.69
C LYS A 146 7.68 -3.13 -3.26
N VAL A 147 8.23 -4.32 -3.11
CA VAL A 147 8.91 -4.78 -1.89
C VAL A 147 10.32 -5.18 -2.30
N GLU A 148 11.30 -4.97 -1.43
CA GLU A 148 12.68 -5.39 -1.63
C GLU A 148 12.78 -6.92 -1.73
N TYR A 149 13.60 -7.43 -2.66
CA TYR A 149 13.61 -8.85 -3.02
C TYR A 149 13.81 -9.79 -1.82
N GLY A 150 14.72 -9.46 -0.90
CA GLY A 150 14.98 -10.22 0.33
C GLY A 150 13.79 -10.27 1.32
N HIS A 151 12.71 -9.55 1.03
CA HIS A 151 11.56 -9.35 1.92
C HIS A 151 10.20 -9.74 1.30
N HIS A 152 10.16 -10.26 0.07
CA HIS A 152 8.91 -10.59 -0.66
C HIS A 152 7.96 -11.56 0.08
N GLN A 153 8.50 -12.49 0.88
CA GLN A 153 7.70 -13.52 1.57
C GLN A 153 7.35 -13.17 3.02
N ARG A 154 7.54 -11.92 3.44
CA ARG A 154 7.34 -11.51 4.85
C ARG A 154 5.96 -10.94 5.17
N GLY A 155 5.09 -10.83 4.16
CA GLY A 155 3.75 -10.24 4.29
C GLY A 155 3.72 -8.71 4.19
N LEU A 156 4.87 -8.04 3.98
CA LEU A 156 4.94 -6.58 3.87
C LEU A 156 4.05 -6.01 2.76
N GLY A 157 3.98 -6.68 1.62
CA GLY A 157 3.08 -6.29 0.54
C GLY A 157 1.60 -6.37 0.94
N SER A 158 1.21 -7.43 1.65
CA SER A 158 -0.13 -7.56 2.20
C SER A 158 -0.43 -6.46 3.21
N LEU A 159 0.54 -6.13 4.07
CA LEU A 159 0.39 -5.05 5.06
C LEU A 159 0.19 -3.70 4.36
N MET A 160 1.03 -3.35 3.37
CA MET A 160 0.88 -2.08 2.65
C MET A 160 -0.47 -1.99 1.91
N LEU A 161 -0.96 -3.09 1.33
CA LEU A 161 -2.30 -3.13 0.73
C LEU A 161 -3.41 -2.98 1.77
N ALA A 162 -3.27 -3.63 2.93
CA ALA A 162 -4.24 -3.49 4.03
C ALA A 162 -4.27 -2.06 4.58
N THR A 163 -3.10 -1.47 4.81
CA THR A 163 -2.93 -0.06 5.21
C THR A 163 -3.49 0.88 4.15
N SER A 164 -3.26 0.62 2.86
CA SER A 164 -3.84 1.40 1.76
C SER A 164 -5.36 1.39 1.83
N ALA A 165 -5.97 0.22 1.99
CA ALA A 165 -7.42 0.08 1.99
C ALA A 165 -8.09 0.90 3.10
N VAL A 166 -7.55 0.84 4.32
CA VAL A 166 -8.11 1.56 5.47
C VAL A 166 -7.86 3.06 5.39
N THR A 167 -6.68 3.48 4.93
CA THR A 167 -6.35 4.91 4.80
C THR A 167 -7.15 5.56 3.67
N LEU A 168 -7.26 4.90 2.50
CA LEU A 168 -8.05 5.42 1.38
C LEU A 168 -9.53 5.56 1.76
N GLN A 169 -10.11 4.57 2.45
CA GLN A 169 -11.48 4.67 2.96
C GLN A 169 -11.64 5.83 3.94
N ALA A 170 -10.69 6.01 4.87
CA ALA A 170 -10.72 7.13 5.82
C ALA A 170 -10.60 8.50 5.14
N LEU A 171 -9.96 8.57 3.97
CA LEU A 171 -9.88 9.77 3.13
C LEU A 171 -11.14 10.01 2.28
N GLY A 172 -12.16 9.16 2.37
CA GLY A 172 -13.41 9.29 1.62
C GLY A 172 -13.35 8.75 0.19
N VAL A 173 -12.27 8.05 -0.18
CA VAL A 173 -12.21 7.32 -1.44
C VAL A 173 -13.28 6.23 -1.44
N ARG A 174 -13.93 6.01 -2.57
CA ARG A 174 -14.92 4.97 -2.81
C ARG A 174 -14.43 3.94 -3.80
N ASN A 175 -13.65 4.37 -4.80
CA ASN A 175 -13.19 3.54 -5.89
C ASN A 175 -11.68 3.60 -6.02
N PHE A 176 -11.06 2.50 -6.41
CA PHE A 176 -9.66 2.50 -6.74
C PHE A 176 -9.34 1.64 -7.96
N TYR A 177 -8.20 1.96 -8.58
CA TYR A 177 -7.56 1.14 -9.58
C TYR A 177 -6.08 0.98 -9.22
N PRO A 178 -5.57 -0.24 -9.04
CA PRO A 178 -4.22 -0.47 -8.52
C PRO A 178 -3.09 -0.30 -9.54
N GLY A 179 -3.42 0.07 -10.79
CA GLY A 179 -2.43 0.16 -11.86
C GLY A 179 -2.20 -1.17 -12.58
N GLY A 180 -1.36 -1.13 -13.61
CA GLY A 180 -0.85 -2.36 -14.22
C GLY A 180 0.22 -2.93 -13.31
N LEU A 181 -0.11 -4.08 -12.73
CA LEU A 181 0.70 -4.77 -11.75
C LEU A 181 1.58 -5.82 -12.41
N LEU A 182 2.82 -5.96 -11.93
CA LEU A 182 3.64 -7.14 -12.18
C LEU A 182 3.06 -8.35 -11.42
N GLU A 183 3.36 -9.57 -11.85
CA GLU A 183 2.82 -10.80 -11.25
C GLU A 183 2.97 -10.93 -9.72
N PRO A 184 4.10 -10.56 -9.10
CA PRO A 184 4.22 -10.57 -7.64
C PRO A 184 3.19 -9.67 -6.93
N ALA A 185 2.89 -8.53 -7.54
CA ALA A 185 1.88 -7.62 -7.01
C ALA A 185 0.48 -8.21 -7.19
N LYS A 186 0.12 -8.76 -8.36
CA LYS A 186 -1.18 -9.42 -8.58
C LYS A 186 -1.46 -10.52 -7.56
N ARG A 187 -0.45 -11.35 -7.24
CA ARG A 187 -0.55 -12.38 -6.19
C ARG A 187 -0.81 -11.83 -4.79
N THR A 188 -0.38 -10.60 -4.51
CA THR A 188 -0.71 -9.95 -3.23
C THR A 188 -2.17 -9.56 -3.21
N TYR A 189 -2.67 -8.93 -4.28
CA TYR A 189 -4.07 -8.52 -4.41
C TYR A 189 -5.05 -9.70 -4.40
N SER A 190 -4.69 -10.84 -4.98
CA SER A 190 -5.55 -12.03 -5.00
C SER A 190 -5.82 -12.63 -3.63
N ARG A 191 -4.92 -12.43 -2.65
CA ARG A 191 -5.15 -12.81 -1.24
C ARG A 191 -6.30 -12.04 -0.58
N PHE A 192 -6.68 -10.90 -1.16
CA PHE A 192 -7.80 -10.06 -0.72
C PHE A 192 -8.99 -10.17 -1.68
N GLY A 193 -9.06 -11.24 -2.49
CA GLY A 193 -10.19 -11.53 -3.36
C GLY A 193 -10.25 -10.74 -4.66
N ILE A 194 -9.19 -9.99 -5.01
CA ILE A 194 -9.11 -9.23 -6.26
C ILE A 194 -8.50 -10.13 -7.35
N GLN A 195 -9.31 -10.46 -8.35
CA GLN A 195 -8.97 -11.42 -9.41
C GLN A 195 -8.31 -10.73 -10.60
N ASP A 196 -7.61 -11.50 -11.45
CA ASP A 196 -6.88 -10.94 -12.59
C ASP A 196 -7.76 -10.20 -13.60
N LYS A 197 -9.01 -10.64 -13.76
CA LYS A 197 -10.02 -9.97 -14.60
C LYS A 197 -10.31 -8.53 -14.17
N ASN A 198 -9.97 -8.18 -12.93
CA ASN A 198 -10.12 -6.86 -12.34
C ASN A 198 -8.93 -5.94 -12.68
N PHE A 199 -7.91 -6.43 -13.39
CA PHE A 199 -6.82 -5.63 -13.98
C PHE A 199 -6.91 -5.58 -15.53
N PRO A 200 -8.06 -5.25 -16.14
CA PRO A 200 -8.19 -5.32 -17.60
C PRO A 200 -7.27 -4.31 -18.28
N HIS A 201 -6.75 -4.57 -19.48
CA HIS A 201 -5.93 -3.60 -20.23
C HIS A 201 -6.78 -2.53 -20.95
N THR A 202 -7.73 -1.86 -20.28
CA THR A 202 -8.53 -0.78 -20.90
C THR A 202 -7.72 0.52 -21.05
N LYS A 203 -8.00 1.32 -22.09
CA LYS A 203 -7.23 2.55 -22.39
C LYS A 203 -7.40 3.65 -21.34
N ASN A 204 -8.51 3.68 -20.61
CA ASN A 204 -8.79 4.67 -19.57
C ASN A 204 -8.70 4.03 -18.17
N PRO A 205 -7.78 4.48 -17.30
CA PRO A 205 -7.69 3.97 -15.94
C PRO A 205 -8.88 4.38 -15.07
N TRP A 206 -9.65 5.42 -15.42
CA TRP A 206 -10.78 5.95 -14.62
C TRP A 206 -12.06 5.11 -14.74
N ASP A 207 -12.22 4.32 -15.80
CA ASP A 207 -13.40 3.46 -16.00
C ASP A 207 -13.35 2.15 -15.17
N ARG A 208 -12.38 2.05 -14.25
CA ARG A 208 -12.06 0.84 -13.49
C ARG A 208 -12.40 1.05 -12.03
N HIS A 209 -13.58 0.58 -11.65
CA HIS A 209 -14.09 0.81 -10.30
C HIS A 209 -13.99 -0.46 -9.46
N LEU A 210 -12.97 -0.55 -8.61
CA LEU A 210 -12.98 -1.49 -7.48
C LEU A 210 -13.47 -0.75 -6.23
N PRO A 211 -14.55 -1.20 -5.59
CA PRO A 211 -15.05 -0.55 -4.39
C PRO A 211 -14.06 -0.74 -3.23
N ILE A 212 -13.54 0.36 -2.68
CA ILE A 212 -12.58 0.31 -1.58
C ILE A 212 -13.19 -0.28 -0.32
N GLU A 213 -14.49 -0.04 -0.10
CA GLU A 213 -15.23 -0.56 1.06
C GLU A 213 -15.19 -2.09 1.11
N ARG A 214 -15.36 -2.74 -0.05
CA ARG A 214 -15.27 -4.20 -0.14
C ARG A 214 -13.87 -4.71 0.21
N LEU A 215 -12.83 -3.97 -0.18
CA LEU A 215 -11.46 -4.32 0.15
C LEU A 215 -11.17 -4.09 1.63
N SER A 216 -11.55 -2.94 2.19
CA SER A 216 -11.23 -2.55 3.58
C SER A 216 -12.00 -3.36 4.63
N GLN A 217 -13.17 -3.89 4.28
CA GLN A 217 -13.97 -4.80 5.11
C GLN A 217 -13.61 -6.28 4.91
N HIS A 218 -12.70 -6.61 3.98
CA HIS A 218 -12.33 -8.00 3.73
C HIS A 218 -11.68 -8.61 5.00
N PRO A 219 -12.07 -9.83 5.44
CA PRO A 219 -11.54 -10.46 6.66
C PRO A 219 -10.00 -10.48 6.72
N GLN A 220 -9.37 -10.78 5.58
CA GLN A 220 -7.92 -10.78 5.44
C GLN A 220 -7.23 -9.44 5.79
N ILE A 221 -7.92 -8.30 5.77
CA ILE A 221 -7.37 -7.00 6.22
C ILE A 221 -7.09 -7.04 7.72
N ASN A 222 -8.08 -7.40 8.53
CA ASN A 222 -7.94 -7.45 9.98
C ASN A 222 -6.91 -8.50 10.38
N LYS A 223 -6.95 -9.68 9.76
CA LYS A 223 -5.94 -10.73 9.94
C LYS A 223 -4.53 -10.21 9.66
N THR A 224 -4.33 -9.58 8.50
CA THR A 224 -3.02 -9.09 8.09
C THR A 224 -2.53 -8.00 9.04
N ILE A 225 -3.36 -7.03 9.41
CA ILE A 225 -2.97 -5.99 10.37
C ILE A 225 -2.60 -6.63 11.72
N GLY A 226 -3.44 -7.54 12.23
CA GLY A 226 -3.22 -8.23 13.50
C GLY A 226 -1.99 -9.14 13.55
N GLU A 227 -1.40 -9.50 12.42
CA GLU A 227 -0.10 -10.20 12.37
C GLU A 227 1.10 -9.27 12.59
N PHE A 228 0.91 -7.96 12.43
CA PHE A 228 1.97 -6.95 12.53
C PHE A 228 1.85 -6.04 13.75
N VAL A 229 0.70 -6.02 14.43
CA VAL A 229 0.39 -5.03 15.50
C VAL A 229 -0.02 -5.65 16.82
#